data_AF-A0A2N5IC07-F1
#
_entry.id   AF-A0A2N5IC07-F1
#
_cell.length_a   1.000
_cell.length_b   1.000
_cell.length_c   1.000
_cell.angle_alpha   90.00
_cell.angle_beta   90.00
_cell.angle_gamma   90.00
#
_symmetry.space_group_name_H-M   'P 1'
#
loop_
_entity.id
_entity.type
_entity.pdbx_description
1 polymer ?
#
loop_
_entity_poly.entity_id
_entity_poly.type
_entity_poly.pdbx_seq_one_letter_code
_entity_poly.pdbx_strand_id
1 'polypeptide(L)'
;MLDKKTLLLRKAELEKELQEVEHNLWLLNNLEKPFVANVSAYSGHYSSQFKTEQQARKKLKEYASKKYFKNGLNHGVYLYKWNEDGTKELLEVIPLGRKDFTPNL
;
A
#
# COMPACT_ATOMS: atom_id res chain seq x y z
N MET A 1 -29.37 30.46 20.96
CA MET A 1 -27.94 30.23 20.71
C MET A 1 -27.57 28.89 21.31
N LEU A 2 -26.88 28.02 20.57
CA LEU A 2 -26.33 26.78 21.13
C LEU A 2 -25.22 27.14 22.12
N ASP A 3 -25.17 26.44 23.25
CA ASP A 3 -24.11 26.66 24.23
C ASP A 3 -22.77 26.06 23.75
N LYS A 4 -21.66 26.54 24.34
CA LYS A 4 -20.31 26.14 23.96
C LYS A 4 -20.07 24.64 24.08
N LYS A 5 -20.66 23.96 25.05
CA LYS A 5 -20.48 22.51 25.26
C LYS A 5 -21.15 21.74 24.12
N THR A 6 -22.35 22.14 23.73
CA THR A 6 -23.07 21.53 22.60
C THR A 6 -22.30 21.72 21.28
N LEU A 7 -21.72 22.90 21.06
CA LEU A 7 -20.87 23.14 19.88
C LEU A 7 -19.58 22.31 19.89
N LEU A 8 -18.94 22.11 21.05
CA LEU A 8 -17.74 21.28 21.17
C LEU A 8 -18.03 19.79 20.93
N LEU A 9 -19.15 19.27 21.42
CA LEU A 9 -19.58 17.90 21.13
C LEU A 9 -19.84 17.72 19.64
N ARG A 10 -20.59 18.66 19.04
CA ARG A 10 -20.85 18.61 17.60
C ARG A 10 -19.57 18.69 16.77
N LYS A 11 -18.59 19.49 17.20
CA LYS A 11 -17.27 19.53 16.57
C LYS A 11 -16.58 18.16 16.59
N ALA A 12 -16.55 17.49 17.74
CA ALA A 12 -15.92 16.17 17.88
C ALA A 12 -16.61 15.11 17.02
N GLU A 13 -17.94 15.13 16.92
CA GLU A 13 -18.70 14.27 16.02
C GLU A 13 -18.32 14.51 14.56
N LEU A 14 -18.27 15.78 14.12
CA LEU A 14 -17.90 16.14 12.75
C LEU A 14 -16.45 15.76 12.42
N GLU A 15 -15.51 15.91 13.37
CA GLU A 15 -14.13 15.46 13.19
C GLU A 15 -14.05 13.94 13.00
N LYS A 16 -14.87 13.18 13.74
CA LYS A 16 -14.95 11.72 13.57
C LYS A 16 -15.57 11.35 12.22
N GLU A 17 -16.68 11.99 11.84
CA GLU A 17 -17.32 11.78 10.53
C GLU A 17 -16.34 12.09 9.39
N LEU A 18 -15.56 13.18 9.51
CA LEU A 18 -14.53 13.52 8.53
C LEU A 18 -13.46 12.43 8.41
N GLN A 19 -12.94 11.93 9.54
CA GLN A 19 -11.95 10.85 9.54
C GLN A 19 -12.48 9.58 8.88
N GLU A 20 -13.76 9.23 9.11
CA GLU A 20 -14.40 8.08 8.47
C GLU A 20 -14.50 8.27 6.95
N VAL A 21 -14.90 9.46 6.50
CA VAL A 21 -14.97 9.79 5.07
C VAL A 21 -13.58 9.76 4.42
N GLU A 22 -12.56 10.34 5.05
CA GLU A 22 -11.18 10.33 4.57
C GLU A 22 -10.64 8.90 4.44
N HIS A 23 -10.93 8.04 5.43
CA HIS A 23 -10.56 6.63 5.38
C HIS A 23 -11.22 5.91 4.20
N ASN A 24 -12.53 6.11 4.01
CA ASN A 24 -13.27 5.49 2.90
C ASN A 24 -12.76 5.96 1.53
N LEU A 25 -12.44 7.24 1.38
CA LEU A 25 -11.84 7.77 0.16
C LEU A 25 -10.46 7.17 -0.11
N TRP A 26 -9.65 7.02 0.94
CA TRP A 26 -8.35 6.36 0.83
C TRP A 26 -8.48 4.88 0.41
N LEU A 27 -9.46 4.14 0.93
CA LEU A 27 -9.75 2.77 0.51
C LEU A 27 -10.16 2.72 -0.96
N LEU A 28 -11.11 3.57 -1.38
CA LEU A 28 -11.57 3.63 -2.76
C LEU A 28 -10.42 3.93 -3.73
N ASN A 29 -9.54 4.88 -3.39
CA ASN A 29 -8.36 5.19 -4.20
C ASN A 29 -7.43 3.98 -4.39
N ASN A 30 -7.25 3.16 -3.35
CA ASN A 30 -6.47 1.92 -3.48
C ASN A 30 -7.20 0.86 -4.31
N LEU A 31 -8.52 0.78 -4.20
CA LEU A 31 -9.35 -0.17 -4.97
C LEU A 31 -9.44 0.19 -6.46
N GLU A 32 -9.19 1.44 -6.86
CA GLU A 32 -9.06 1.80 -8.29
C GLU A 32 -7.87 1.10 -8.95
N LYS A 33 -6.80 0.83 -8.18
CA LYS A 33 -5.57 0.17 -8.63
C LYS A 33 -5.09 -0.83 -7.56
N PRO A 34 -5.84 -1.93 -7.37
CA PRO A 34 -5.71 -2.75 -6.17
C PRO A 34 -4.42 -3.59 -6.17
N PHE A 35 -3.80 -3.82 -7.33
CA PHE A 35 -2.61 -4.66 -7.43
C PHE A 35 -1.33 -3.83 -7.29
N VAL A 36 -0.49 -4.18 -6.32
CA VAL A 36 0.69 -3.41 -5.96
C VAL A 36 1.95 -4.26 -6.08
N ALA A 37 2.83 -3.90 -7.01
CA ALA A 37 4.17 -4.45 -7.10
C ALA A 37 5.13 -3.63 -6.24
N ASN A 38 5.88 -4.29 -5.36
CA ASN A 38 6.73 -3.67 -4.37
C ASN A 38 8.17 -4.19 -4.47
N VAL A 39 9.13 -3.33 -4.18
CA VAL A 39 10.56 -3.68 -4.08
C VAL A 39 11.10 -3.22 -2.74
N SER A 40 11.80 -4.11 -2.05
CA SER A 40 12.62 -3.78 -0.89
C SER A 40 14.07 -3.72 -1.32
N ALA A 41 14.66 -2.54 -1.20
CA ALA A 41 16.07 -2.33 -1.47
C ALA A 41 16.76 -1.67 -0.27
N TYR A 42 18.09 -1.68 -0.27
CA TYR A 42 18.88 -0.94 0.72
C TYR A 42 18.51 0.55 0.78
N SER A 43 18.11 1.14 -0.35
CA SER A 43 17.66 2.53 -0.45
C SER A 43 16.22 2.78 0.03
N GLY A 44 15.51 1.74 0.49
CA GLY A 44 14.14 1.82 1.02
C GLY A 44 13.14 0.94 0.26
N HIS A 45 11.85 1.24 0.48
CA HIS A 45 10.72 0.54 -0.14
C HIS A 45 10.09 1.39 -1.25
N TYR A 46 9.74 0.74 -2.36
CA TYR A 46 9.08 1.42 -3.47
C TYR A 46 7.96 0.55 -4.04
N SER A 47 6.81 1.17 -4.27
CA SER A 47 5.62 0.50 -4.80
C SER A 47 5.14 1.14 -6.09
N SER A 48 4.47 0.34 -6.91
CA SER A 48 3.68 0.82 -8.05
C SER A 48 2.34 0.09 -8.06
N GLN A 49 1.26 0.85 -8.22
CA GLN A 49 -0.11 0.36 -8.20
C GLN A 49 -0.69 0.24 -9.62
N PHE A 50 -1.48 -0.80 -9.85
CA PHE A 50 -2.02 -1.14 -11.17
C PHE A 50 -3.49 -1.60 -11.08
N LYS A 51 -4.22 -1.37 -12.17
CA LYS A 51 -5.62 -1.81 -12.30
C LYS A 51 -5.74 -3.32 -12.45
N THR A 52 -4.77 -3.95 -13.11
CA THR A 52 -4.81 -5.39 -13.40
C THR A 52 -3.60 -6.11 -12.83
N GLU A 53 -3.83 -7.36 -12.40
CA GLU A 53 -2.78 -8.24 -11.89
C GLU A 53 -1.66 -8.46 -12.92
N GLN A 54 -2.01 -8.58 -14.20
CA GLN A 54 -1.05 -8.79 -15.28
C GLN A 54 -0.03 -7.63 -15.38
N GLN A 55 -0.49 -6.38 -15.25
CA GLN A 55 0.40 -5.22 -15.23
C GLN A 55 1.32 -5.23 -14.01
N ALA A 56 0.77 -5.54 -12.83
CA ALA A 56 1.54 -5.63 -11.60
C ALA A 56 2.59 -6.75 -11.65
N ARG A 57 2.24 -7.93 -12.17
CA ARG A 57 3.19 -9.05 -12.37
C ARG A 57 4.30 -8.70 -13.36
N LYS A 58 3.98 -7.98 -14.45
CA LYS A 58 5.01 -7.48 -15.37
C LYS A 58 5.99 -6.56 -14.65
N LYS A 59 5.49 -5.66 -13.78
CA LYS A 59 6.34 -4.77 -12.99
C LYS A 59 7.15 -5.53 -11.93
N LEU A 60 6.56 -6.52 -11.27
CA LEU A 60 7.24 -7.37 -10.31
C LEU A 60 8.46 -8.06 -10.95
N LYS A 61 8.29 -8.65 -12.13
CA LYS A 61 9.39 -9.27 -12.89
C LYS A 61 10.47 -8.27 -13.29
N GLU A 62 10.08 -7.05 -13.64
CA GLU A 62 11.04 -5.96 -13.92
C GLU A 62 11.85 -5.56 -12.68
N TYR A 63 11.23 -5.54 -11.50
CA TYR A 63 11.98 -5.33 -10.26
C TYR A 63 12.86 -6.54 -9.93
N ALA A 64 12.36 -7.76 -10.14
CA ALA A 64 13.07 -8.99 -9.83
C ALA A 64 14.35 -9.18 -10.66
N SER A 65 14.37 -8.69 -11.91
CA SER A 65 15.54 -8.80 -12.78
C SER A 65 16.69 -7.87 -12.39
N LYS A 66 16.44 -6.90 -11.50
CA LYS A 66 17.42 -5.90 -11.09
C LYS A 66 18.08 -6.29 -9.77
N LYS A 67 19.38 -6.60 -9.84
CA LYS A 67 20.23 -6.78 -8.64
C LYS A 67 20.29 -5.52 -7.77
N TYR A 68 20.23 -4.35 -8.41
CA TYR A 68 20.25 -3.05 -7.75
C TYR A 68 19.02 -2.23 -8.13
N PHE A 69 18.39 -1.58 -7.15
CA PHE A 69 17.28 -0.66 -7.36
C PHE A 69 17.59 0.69 -6.71
N LYS A 70 17.57 1.77 -7.51
CA LYS A 70 17.95 3.13 -7.07
C LYS A 70 19.23 3.15 -6.21
N ASN A 71 20.31 2.60 -6.76
CA ASN A 71 21.64 2.50 -6.13
C ASN A 71 21.72 1.64 -4.84
N GLY A 72 20.64 0.99 -4.42
CA GLY A 72 20.63 0.05 -3.31
C GLY A 72 20.59 -1.41 -3.77
N LEU A 73 21.15 -2.33 -2.99
CA LEU A 73 20.98 -3.76 -3.22
C LEU A 73 19.49 -4.11 -3.12
N ASN A 74 18.96 -4.84 -4.10
CA ASN A 74 17.61 -5.36 -4.06
C ASN A 74 17.57 -6.59 -3.14
N HIS A 75 16.78 -6.52 -2.06
CA HIS A 75 16.61 -7.60 -1.09
C HIS A 75 15.48 -8.56 -1.46
N GLY A 76 14.56 -8.13 -2.31
CA GLY A 76 13.41 -8.91 -2.71
C GLY A 76 12.26 -8.03 -3.19
N VAL A 77 11.34 -8.67 -3.89
CA VAL A 77 10.14 -8.04 -4.45
C VAL A 77 8.93 -8.85 -4.05
N TYR A 78 7.78 -8.20 -3.94
CA TYR A 78 6.53 -8.87 -3.62
C TYR A 78 5.35 -8.17 -4.27
N LEU A 79 4.30 -8.94 -4.49
CA LEU A 79 3.04 -8.50 -5.08
C LEU A 79 1.93 -8.73 -4.05
N TYR A 80 1.13 -7.70 -3.81
CA TYR A 80 -0.09 -7.85 -3.01
C TYR A 80 -1.27 -7.17 -3.69
N LYS A 81 -2.47 -7.50 -3.23
CA LYS A 81 -3.74 -6.92 -3.65
C LYS A 81 -4.44 -6.28 -2.46
N TRP A 82 -5.02 -5.10 -2.65
CA TRP A 82 -5.97 -4.51 -1.70
C TRP A 82 -7.34 -5.17 -1.80
N ASN A 83 -7.90 -5.54 -0.65
CA ASN A 83 -9.24 -6.08 -0.52
C ASN A 83 -10.25 -4.97 -0.17
N GLU A 84 -11.53 -5.27 -0.36
CA GLU A 84 -12.64 -4.34 -0.13
C GLU A 84 -12.75 -3.90 1.34
N ASP A 85 -12.30 -4.75 2.27
CA ASP A 85 -12.24 -4.48 3.71
C ASP A 85 -11.00 -3.69 4.15
N GLY A 86 -10.16 -3.26 3.20
CA GLY A 86 -8.90 -2.56 3.47
C GLY A 86 -7.73 -3.45 3.89
N THR A 87 -7.92 -4.77 3.92
CA THR A 87 -6.82 -5.71 4.14
C THR A 87 -5.96 -5.89 2.88
N LYS A 88 -4.77 -6.46 3.05
CA LYS A 88 -3.84 -6.78 1.96
C LYS A 88 -3.70 -8.29 1.83
N GLU A 89 -3.91 -8.79 0.62
CA GLU A 89 -3.64 -10.19 0.26
C GLU A 89 -2.28 -10.30 -0.41
N LEU A 90 -1.36 -11.07 0.16
CA LEU A 90 -0.06 -11.35 -0.43
C LEU A 90 -0.20 -12.39 -1.56
N LEU A 91 0.19 -12.02 -2.77
CA LEU A 91 0.05 -12.87 -3.96
C LEU A 91 1.36 -13.56 -4.36
N GLU A 92 2.50 -12.89 -4.21
CA GLU A 92 3.80 -13.44 -4.63
C GLU A 92 4.95 -12.77 -3.88
N VAL A 93 6.01 -13.55 -3.60
CA VAL A 93 7.25 -13.08 -2.98
C VAL A 93 8.44 -13.68 -3.72
N ILE A 94 9.39 -12.84 -4.11
CA ILE A 94 10.63 -13.24 -4.77
C ILE A 94 11.81 -12.69 -3.96
N PRO A 95 12.42 -13.49 -3.08
CA PRO A 95 13.65 -13.10 -2.39
C PRO A 95 14.80 -12.84 -3.38
N LEU A 96 15.61 -11.81 -3.12
CA LEU A 96 16.81 -11.51 -3.90
C LEU A 96 18.00 -11.29 -2.97
N GLY A 97 19.02 -12.15 -3.07
CA GLY A 97 20.24 -12.03 -2.27
C GLY A 97 20.06 -12.30 -0.76
N ARG A 98 18.86 -12.62 -0.28
CA ARG A 98 18.55 -13.06 1.09
C ARG A 98 17.56 -14.21 1.05
N LYS A 99 17.80 -15.29 1.81
CA LYS A 99 16.88 -16.43 1.90
C LYS A 99 15.62 -16.10 2.72
N ASP A 100 15.76 -15.23 3.73
CA ASP A 100 14.70 -14.91 4.70
C ASP A 100 14.02 -13.56 4.38
N PHE A 101 13.75 -13.28 3.11
CA PHE A 101 13.05 -12.05 2.73
C PHE A 101 11.59 -12.10 3.19
N THR A 102 11.22 -11.21 4.11
CA THR A 102 9.84 -11.06 4.59
C THR A 102 9.23 -9.77 4.03
N PRO A 103 8.14 -9.86 3.25
CA PRO A 103 7.37 -8.68 2.82
C PRO A 103 6.88 -7.85 4.00
N ASN A 104 6.85 -6.53 3.84
CA ASN A 104 6.24 -5.63 4.82
C ASN A 104 4.89 -5.16 4.25
N LEU A 105 3.79 -5.73 4.77
CA LEU A 105 2.42 -5.42 4.36
C LEU A 105 1.76 -4.51 5.38
#